data_AF-A0A6B1ABF2-F1
#
_entry.id   AF-A0A6B1ABF2-F1
#
_cell.length_a   1.000
_cell.length_b   1.000
_cell.length_c   1.000
_cell.angle_alpha   90.00
_cell.angle_beta   90.00
_cell.angle_gamma   90.00
#
_symmetry.space_group_name_H-M   'P 1'
#
loop_
_entity.id
_entity.type
_entity.pdbx_description
1 polymer ?
#
loop_
_entity_poly.entity_id
_entity_poly.type
_entity_poly.pdbx_seq_one_letter_code
_entity_poly.pdbx_strand_id
1 'polypeptide(L)'
;MADMPVDRTVEIVTDAAVIPAPERQRNPVPPGQAAVLPWLLRRIAFVGSLLLVGFVVFSGVEGLLQANSLDDRIVETEAEIEQLRRDTEQLAALVAWLDSDAYIERIAREDLGMVRPGEESFGVHAPGRGTLEINRSPWWANLLPEEVEVAK
;
A
#
# COMPACT_ATOMS: atom_id res chain seq x y z
N MET A 1 -44.36 -19.48 121.94
CA MET A 1 -44.84 -18.14 122.34
C MET A 1 -43.64 -17.21 122.28
N ALA A 2 -43.65 -16.25 121.35
CA ALA A 2 -42.62 -15.28 120.92
C ALA A 2 -42.40 -15.43 119.39
N ASP A 3 -43.34 -14.95 118.58
CA ASP A 3 -43.45 -13.55 118.09
C ASP A 3 -42.51 -13.29 116.91
N MET A 4 -43.09 -13.31 115.71
CA MET A 4 -42.49 -12.83 114.47
C MET A 4 -42.96 -11.40 114.24
N PRO A 5 -42.11 -10.53 113.69
CA PRO A 5 -42.60 -9.54 112.75
C PRO A 5 -41.95 -9.71 111.37
N VAL A 6 -42.77 -10.19 110.44
CA VAL A 6 -42.62 -10.02 109.00
C VAL A 6 -43.20 -8.65 108.66
N ASP A 7 -42.36 -7.69 108.30
CA ASP A 7 -42.73 -6.63 107.35
C ASP A 7 -41.49 -5.89 106.84
N ARG A 8 -41.08 -6.19 105.61
CA ARG A 8 -40.40 -5.22 104.75
C ARG A 8 -40.91 -5.42 103.35
N THR A 9 -42.05 -4.80 103.10
CA THR A 9 -42.53 -4.51 101.76
C THR A 9 -41.52 -3.56 101.11
N VAL A 10 -40.70 -4.07 100.19
CA VAL A 10 -39.83 -3.24 99.34
C VAL A 10 -40.71 -2.65 98.26
N GLU A 11 -41.03 -1.36 98.38
CA GLU A 11 -41.68 -0.59 97.33
C GLU A 11 -40.77 -0.53 96.10
N ILE A 12 -41.14 -1.29 95.07
CA ILE A 12 -40.53 -1.16 93.74
C ILE A 12 -41.10 0.14 93.14
N VAL A 13 -40.38 1.24 93.33
CA VAL A 13 -40.59 2.48 92.58
C VAL A 13 -40.30 2.17 91.12
N THR A 14 -41.39 1.92 90.37
CA THR A 14 -41.36 1.78 88.92
C THR A 14 -41.37 3.18 88.34
N ASP A 15 -40.21 3.81 88.28
CA ASP A 15 -40.02 5.02 87.49
C ASP A 15 -40.01 4.61 86.02
N ALA A 16 -41.13 4.85 85.34
CA ALA A 16 -41.28 4.62 83.91
C ALA A 16 -40.45 5.67 83.16
N ALA A 17 -39.13 5.46 83.15
CA ALA A 17 -38.22 6.19 82.27
C ALA A 17 -38.62 5.90 80.83
N VAL A 18 -39.34 6.84 80.23
CA VAL A 18 -39.57 6.96 78.79
C VAL A 18 -38.18 6.95 78.14
N ILE A 19 -37.81 5.86 77.48
CA ILE A 19 -36.60 5.80 76.66
C ILE A 19 -36.92 6.61 75.38
N PRO A 20 -36.33 7.80 75.16
CA PRO A 20 -36.48 8.46 73.87
C PRO A 20 -35.78 7.59 72.82
N ALA A 21 -36.48 7.31 71.71
CA ALA A 21 -35.91 6.60 70.58
C ALA A 21 -34.58 7.28 70.15
N PRO A 22 -33.51 6.52 69.85
CA PRO A 22 -32.25 7.14 69.45
C PRO A 22 -32.47 7.92 68.16
N GLU A 23 -32.32 9.24 68.21
CA GLU A 23 -32.26 10.06 67.02
C GLU A 23 -31.13 9.51 66.14
N ARG A 24 -31.48 8.95 64.98
CA ARG A 24 -30.51 8.62 63.94
C ARG A 24 -29.83 9.93 63.54
N GLN A 25 -28.65 10.19 64.09
CA GLN A 25 -27.73 11.19 63.57
C GLN A 25 -27.52 10.90 62.09
N ARG A 26 -28.22 11.63 61.23
CA ARG A 26 -27.90 11.71 59.81
C ARG A 26 -26.66 12.56 59.71
N ASN A 27 -25.51 11.93 59.85
CA ASN A 27 -24.24 12.59 59.56
C ASN A 27 -24.30 13.09 58.11
N PRO A 28 -24.20 14.41 57.87
CA PRO A 28 -24.11 14.90 56.50
C PRO A 28 -22.80 14.36 55.90
N VAL A 29 -22.91 13.68 54.77
CA VAL A 29 -21.73 13.24 54.01
C VAL A 29 -20.94 14.50 53.63
N PRO A 30 -19.65 14.62 53.99
CA PRO A 30 -18.88 15.82 53.67
C PRO A 30 -18.77 15.98 52.15
N PRO A 31 -19.18 17.13 51.56
CA PRO A 31 -18.96 17.41 50.16
C PRO A 31 -17.48 17.80 49.98
N GLY A 32 -16.62 16.83 49.69
CA GLY A 32 -15.19 17.15 49.54
C GLY A 32 -14.29 16.10 48.91
N GLN A 33 -14.73 14.86 48.69
CA GLN A 33 -13.82 13.79 48.23
C GLN A 33 -14.38 12.88 47.13
N ALA A 34 -15.51 13.24 46.50
CA ALA A 34 -16.21 12.34 45.57
C ALA A 34 -16.08 12.68 44.07
N ALA A 35 -15.07 13.45 43.64
CA ALA A 35 -15.02 13.88 42.23
C ALA A 35 -13.63 14.05 41.58
N VAL A 36 -12.52 13.76 42.26
CA VAL A 36 -11.19 13.90 41.63
C VAL A 36 -10.81 12.70 40.78
N LEU A 37 -11.17 11.49 41.23
CA LEU A 37 -10.86 10.23 40.53
C LEU A 37 -11.49 10.12 39.13
N PRO A 38 -12.80 10.36 38.92
CA PRO A 38 -13.41 10.21 37.59
C PRO A 38 -12.97 11.30 36.60
N TRP A 39 -12.58 12.48 37.08
CA TRP A 39 -12.09 13.56 36.22
C TRP A 39 -10.68 13.28 35.69
N LEU A 40 -9.78 12.82 36.55
CA LEU A 40 -8.44 12.37 36.15
C LEU A 40 -8.51 11.17 35.20
N LEU A 41 -9.36 10.17 35.49
CA LEU A 41 -9.56 9.01 34.61
C LEU A 41 -10.10 9.41 33.23
N ARG A 42 -11.05 10.37 33.15
CA ARG A 42 -11.55 10.88 31.85
C ARG A 42 -10.47 11.64 31.08
N ARG A 43 -9.62 12.41 31.75
CA ARG A 43 -8.48 13.12 31.14
C ARG A 43 -7.46 12.13 30.59
N ILE A 44 -7.10 11.10 31.36
CA ILE A 44 -6.17 10.05 30.93
C ILE A 44 -6.77 9.26 29.76
N ALA A 45 -8.04 8.88 29.82
CA ALA A 45 -8.71 8.20 28.72
C ALA A 45 -8.75 9.05 27.44
N PHE A 46 -8.99 10.36 27.57
CA PHE A 46 -8.96 11.28 26.44
C PHE A 46 -7.56 11.40 25.82
N VAL A 47 -6.53 11.56 26.65
CA VAL A 47 -5.14 11.61 26.17
C VAL A 47 -4.72 10.28 25.54
N GLY A 48 -5.06 9.16 26.17
CA GLY A 48 -4.82 7.82 25.63
C GLY A 48 -5.52 7.59 24.29
N SER A 49 -6.76 8.04 24.15
CA SER A 49 -7.49 8.00 22.88
C SER A 49 -6.82 8.86 21.82
N LEU A 50 -6.33 10.06 22.17
CA LEU A 50 -5.64 10.94 21.23
C LEU A 50 -4.31 10.34 20.77
N LEU A 51 -3.57 9.70 21.68
CA LEU A 51 -2.33 8.98 21.37
C LEU A 51 -2.59 7.77 20.49
N LEU A 52 -3.67 7.02 20.73
CA LEU A 52 -4.06 5.89 19.89
C LEU A 52 -4.40 6.34 18.47
N VAL A 53 -5.19 7.41 18.33
CA VAL A 53 -5.52 7.98 17.02
C VAL A 53 -4.26 8.48 16.32
N GLY A 54 -3.39 9.20 17.02
CA GLY A 54 -2.11 9.66 16.48
C GLY A 54 -1.22 8.51 16.02
N PHE A 55 -1.15 7.43 16.80
CA PHE A 55 -0.40 6.22 16.45
C PHE A 55 -0.96 5.55 15.19
N VAL A 56 -2.29 5.37 15.10
CA VAL A 56 -2.93 4.78 13.92
C VAL A 56 -2.69 5.63 12.67
N VAL A 57 -2.85 6.96 12.77
CA VAL A 57 -2.59 7.87 11.64
C VAL A 57 -1.12 7.81 11.22
N PHE A 58 -0.18 7.87 12.18
CA PHE A 58 1.25 7.80 11.88
C PHE A 58 1.64 6.46 11.22
N SER A 59 1.11 5.34 11.72
CA SER A 59 1.36 4.01 11.14
C SER A 59 0.71 3.82 9.76
N GLY A 60 -0.47 4.41 9.52
CA GLY A 60 -1.20 4.29 8.25
C GLY A 60 -0.60 5.12 7.12
N VAL A 61 0.11 6.21 7.43
CA VAL A 61 0.75 7.06 6.41
C VAL A 61 1.85 6.30 5.66
N GLU A 62 2.62 5.45 6.33
CA GLU A 62 3.64 4.62 5.65
C GLU A 62 3.00 3.59 4.70
N GLY A 63 1.87 2.99 5.09
CA GLY A 63 1.14 2.03 4.26
C GLY A 63 0.49 2.64 3.02
N LEU A 64 -0.04 3.87 3.13
CA LEU A 64 -0.64 4.58 2.00
C LEU A 64 0.41 5.07 0.99
N LEU A 65 1.58 5.52 1.46
CA LEU A 65 2.67 5.93 0.57
C LEU A 65 3.26 4.73 -0.19
N GLN A 66 3.35 3.56 0.47
CA GLN A 66 3.83 2.33 -0.16
C GLN A 66 2.85 1.84 -1.24
N ALA A 67 1.54 1.87 -0.98
CA ALA A 67 0.53 1.43 -1.95
C ALA A 67 0.65 2.19 -3.29
N ASN A 68 0.76 3.52 -3.25
CA ASN A 68 0.92 4.32 -4.48
C ASN A 68 2.22 3.97 -5.22
N SER A 69 3.34 3.79 -4.50
CA SER A 69 4.60 3.41 -5.13
C SER A 69 4.57 2.02 -5.76
N LEU A 70 3.70 1.12 -5.27
CA LEU A 70 3.54 -0.22 -5.83
C LEU A 70 2.74 -0.15 -7.14
N ASP A 71 1.67 0.64 -7.18
CA ASP A 71 0.86 0.82 -8.39
C ASP A 71 1.69 1.47 -9.51
N ASP A 72 2.49 2.50 -9.20
CA ASP A 72 3.38 3.14 -10.18
C ASP A 72 4.41 2.14 -10.74
N ARG A 73 4.98 1.29 -9.88
CA ARG A 73 5.94 0.26 -10.30
C ARG A 73 5.31 -0.83 -11.15
N ILE A 74 4.05 -1.18 -10.89
CA ILE A 74 3.29 -2.12 -11.72
C ILE A 74 3.12 -1.52 -13.11
N VAL A 75 2.66 -0.27 -13.21
CA VAL A 75 2.48 0.42 -14.50
C VAL A 75 3.78 0.53 -15.28
N GLU A 76 4.88 0.89 -14.61
CA GLU A 76 6.21 0.96 -15.24
C GLU A 76 6.65 -0.41 -15.75
N THR A 77 6.53 -1.46 -14.93
CA THR A 77 6.90 -2.83 -15.31
C THR A 77 6.05 -3.36 -16.47
N GLU A 78 4.74 -3.07 -16.47
CA GLU A 78 3.84 -3.45 -17.56
C GLU A 78 4.21 -2.76 -18.87
N ALA A 79 4.57 -1.47 -18.81
CA ALA A 79 5.05 -0.73 -19.97
C ALA A 79 6.36 -1.30 -20.52
N GLU A 80 7.30 -1.67 -19.64
CA GLU A 80 8.55 -2.34 -20.04
C GLU A 80 8.30 -3.70 -20.70
N ILE A 81 7.42 -4.53 -20.13
CA ILE A 81 7.06 -5.83 -20.72
C ILE A 81 6.49 -5.63 -22.13
N GLU A 82 5.62 -4.66 -22.30
CA GLU A 82 4.97 -4.39 -23.57
C GLU A 82 5.96 -3.84 -24.61
N GLN A 83 6.92 -3.02 -24.20
CA GLN A 83 8.02 -2.60 -25.07
C GLN A 83 8.89 -3.79 -25.49
N LEU A 84 9.29 -4.64 -24.54
CA LEU A 84 10.11 -5.82 -24.82
C LEU A 84 9.42 -6.81 -25.76
N ARG A 85 8.10 -6.95 -25.66
CA ARG A 85 7.31 -7.76 -26.59
C ARG A 85 7.39 -7.20 -28.01
N ARG A 86 7.13 -5.90 -28.19
CA ARG A 86 7.24 -5.25 -29.51
C ARG A 86 8.65 -5.40 -30.10
N ASP A 87 9.67 -5.23 -29.28
CA ASP A 87 11.05 -5.39 -29.73
C ASP A 87 11.31 -6.84 -30.15
N THR A 88 10.86 -7.82 -29.36
CA THR A 88 11.00 -9.25 -29.68
C THR A 88 10.30 -9.61 -31.00
N GLU A 89 9.09 -9.09 -31.23
CA GLU A 89 8.35 -9.32 -32.48
C GLU A 89 9.06 -8.70 -33.69
N GLN A 90 9.60 -7.48 -33.54
CA GLN A 90 10.40 -6.83 -34.60
C GLN A 90 11.68 -7.61 -34.91
N LEU A 91 12.41 -8.06 -33.87
CA LEU A 91 13.60 -8.87 -34.05
C LEU A 91 13.28 -10.21 -34.73
N ALA A 92 12.17 -10.85 -34.37
CA ALA A 92 11.73 -12.08 -35.00
C ALA A 92 11.41 -11.88 -36.49
N ALA A 93 10.71 -10.79 -36.83
CA ALA A 93 10.45 -10.43 -38.22
C ALA A 93 11.74 -10.13 -38.99
N LEU A 94 12.70 -9.46 -38.36
CA LEU A 94 14.00 -9.19 -38.97
C LEU A 94 14.77 -10.48 -39.23
N VAL A 95 14.80 -11.41 -38.29
CA VAL A 95 15.43 -12.73 -38.50
C VAL A 95 14.77 -13.45 -39.67
N ALA A 96 13.44 -13.47 -39.73
CA ALA A 96 12.71 -14.12 -40.83
C ALA A 96 13.01 -13.45 -42.18
N TRP A 97 13.13 -12.12 -42.22
CA TRP A 97 13.49 -11.40 -43.44
C TRP A 97 14.95 -11.65 -43.86
N LEU A 98 15.90 -11.65 -42.92
CA LEU A 98 17.30 -11.93 -43.20
C LEU A 98 17.52 -13.36 -43.72
N ASP A 99 16.69 -14.30 -43.29
CA ASP A 99 16.70 -15.70 -43.75
C ASP A 99 15.94 -15.90 -45.07
N SER A 100 15.26 -14.87 -45.59
CA SER A 100 14.49 -14.99 -46.81
C SER A 100 15.37 -15.03 -48.07
N ASP A 101 14.92 -15.81 -49.07
CA ASP A 101 15.58 -15.89 -50.38
C ASP A 101 15.76 -14.51 -51.03
N ALA A 102 14.80 -13.60 -50.83
CA ALA A 102 14.86 -12.25 -51.39
C ALA A 102 16.04 -11.45 -50.80
N TYR A 103 16.25 -11.53 -49.49
CA TYR A 103 17.39 -10.87 -48.85
C TYR A 103 18.71 -11.52 -49.26
N ILE A 104 18.77 -12.85 -49.24
CA ILE A 104 19.97 -13.61 -49.62
C ILE A 104 20.35 -13.30 -51.07
N GLU A 105 19.38 -13.26 -51.98
CA GLU A 105 19.60 -12.89 -53.37
C GLU A 105 20.06 -11.45 -53.53
N ARG A 106 19.49 -10.51 -52.77
CA ARG A 106 19.93 -9.11 -52.79
C ARG A 106 21.41 -9.00 -52.43
N ILE A 107 21.84 -9.62 -51.34
CA ILE A 107 23.26 -9.64 -50.93
C ILE A 107 24.12 -10.38 -51.97
N ALA A 108 23.64 -11.49 -52.52
CA ALA A 108 24.36 -12.23 -53.55
C ALA A 108 24.61 -11.37 -54.80
N ARG A 109 23.63 -10.56 -55.22
CA ARG A 109 23.76 -9.66 -56.37
C ARG A 109 24.59 -8.41 -56.06
N GLU A 110 24.36 -7.77 -54.91
CA GLU A 110 24.97 -6.49 -54.54
C GLU A 110 26.43 -6.64 -54.09
N ASP A 111 26.69 -7.57 -53.17
CA ASP A 111 28.00 -7.70 -52.52
C ASP A 111 28.88 -8.74 -53.19
N LEU A 112 28.27 -9.81 -53.73
CA LEU A 112 29.01 -10.93 -54.30
C LEU A 112 29.00 -10.92 -55.84
N GLY A 113 28.21 -10.06 -56.48
CA GLY A 113 28.08 -10.00 -57.94
C GLY A 113 27.58 -11.30 -58.57
N MET A 114 26.92 -12.16 -57.79
CA MET A 114 26.37 -13.43 -58.25
C MET A 114 25.09 -13.20 -59.04
N VAL A 115 24.95 -13.94 -60.14
CA VAL A 115 23.77 -13.94 -61.00
C VAL A 115 23.25 -15.36 -61.17
N ARG A 116 21.96 -15.52 -61.44
CA ARG A 116 21.39 -16.85 -61.64
C ARG A 116 21.90 -17.47 -62.95
N PRO A 117 21.96 -18.81 -63.07
CA PRO A 117 22.29 -19.46 -64.33
C PRO A 117 21.37 -18.98 -65.46
N GLY A 118 21.95 -18.39 -66.51
CA GLY A 118 21.23 -17.84 -67.66
C GLY A 118 20.97 -16.32 -67.62
N GLU A 119 21.39 -15.61 -66.57
CA GLU A 119 21.38 -14.14 -66.51
C GLU A 119 22.74 -13.55 -66.93
N GLU A 120 22.75 -12.38 -67.60
CA GLU A 120 23.96 -11.60 -67.92
C GLU A 120 24.16 -10.46 -66.90
N SER A 121 25.38 -10.27 -66.38
CA SER A 121 25.71 -9.20 -65.44
C SER A 121 26.24 -7.95 -66.15
N PHE A 122 25.78 -6.76 -65.74
CA PHE A 122 26.22 -5.47 -66.26
C PHE A 122 26.75 -4.59 -65.11
N GLY A 123 28.01 -4.17 -65.19
CA GLY A 123 28.63 -3.26 -64.21
C GLY A 123 28.43 -1.79 -64.59
N VAL A 124 27.70 -1.03 -63.78
CA VAL A 124 27.49 0.41 -63.98
C VAL A 124 28.44 1.21 -63.07
N HIS A 125 29.35 1.99 -63.65
CA HIS A 125 30.14 2.98 -62.92
C HIS A 125 29.30 4.25 -62.70
N ALA A 126 28.65 4.37 -61.55
CA ALA A 126 27.97 5.60 -61.14
C ALA A 126 28.90 6.52 -60.31
N PRO A 127 28.91 7.84 -60.55
CA PRO A 127 29.55 8.78 -59.62
C PRO A 127 28.80 8.80 -58.28
N GLY A 128 29.55 8.90 -57.18
CA GLY A 128 29.10 8.57 -55.81
C GLY A 128 27.77 9.19 -55.39
N ARG A 129 26.90 8.36 -54.78
CA ARG A 129 25.63 8.77 -54.18
C ARG A 129 25.79 9.23 -52.73
N GLY A 130 24.94 10.19 -52.37
CA GLY A 130 25.01 11.04 -51.19
C GLY A 130 24.71 10.39 -49.83
N THR A 131 24.72 11.29 -48.85
CA THR A 131 24.72 11.09 -47.39
C THR A 131 23.60 10.20 -46.87
N LEU A 132 23.98 9.15 -46.14
CA LEU A 132 23.10 8.33 -45.31
C LEU A 132 22.55 9.19 -44.16
N GLU A 133 21.23 9.39 -44.13
CA GLU A 133 20.56 10.01 -42.99
C GLU A 133 20.46 8.99 -41.86
N ILE A 134 21.22 9.21 -40.78
CA ILE A 134 21.25 8.29 -39.62
C ILE A 134 20.02 8.59 -38.75
N ASN A 135 18.95 7.82 -38.95
CA ASN A 135 17.77 7.82 -38.07
C ASN A 135 18.14 7.23 -36.68
N ARG A 136 17.62 7.82 -35.59
CA ARG A 136 17.89 7.42 -34.19
C ARG A 136 17.11 6.17 -33.74
N SER A 137 16.68 5.35 -34.67
CA SER A 137 16.20 4.00 -34.36
C SER A 137 17.39 3.10 -34.07
N PRO A 138 17.22 1.98 -33.32
CA PRO A 138 18.23 0.94 -33.27
C PRO A 138 18.70 0.63 -34.70
N TRP A 139 20.01 0.48 -34.91
CA TRP A 139 20.60 0.35 -36.26
C TRP A 139 19.93 -0.73 -37.12
N TRP A 140 19.38 -1.77 -36.48
CA TRP A 140 18.69 -2.89 -37.11
C TRP A 140 17.25 -2.59 -37.54
N ALA A 141 16.58 -1.59 -36.95
CA ALA A 141 15.20 -1.26 -37.30
C ALA A 141 15.07 -0.72 -38.74
N ASN A 142 16.12 -0.11 -39.27
CA ASN A 142 16.16 0.39 -40.66
C ASN A 142 16.42 -0.71 -41.70
N LEU A 143 16.66 -1.96 -41.27
CA LEU A 143 16.91 -3.08 -42.18
C LEU A 143 15.61 -3.75 -42.65
N LEU A 144 14.52 -3.61 -41.89
CA LEU A 144 13.23 -4.10 -42.32
C LEU A 144 12.72 -3.25 -43.50
N PRO A 145 12.25 -3.85 -44.60
CA PRO A 145 11.51 -3.12 -45.62
C PRO A 145 10.27 -2.49 -44.98
N GLU A 146 9.84 -1.31 -45.45
CA GLU A 146 8.60 -0.66 -44.99
C GLU A 146 7.37 -1.58 -45.13
N GLU A 147 7.43 -2.54 -46.05
CA GLU A 147 6.40 -3.52 -46.36
C GLU A 147 6.24 -4.59 -45.26
N VAL A 148 7.30 -4.84 -44.47
CA VAL A 148 7.33 -5.81 -43.37
C VAL A 148 6.99 -5.08 -42.08
N GLU A 149 5.81 -4.45 -42.05
CA GLU A 149 5.35 -3.72 -40.88
C GLU A 149 4.83 -4.72 -39.82
N VAL A 150 5.59 -4.87 -38.73
CA VAL A 150 5.13 -5.61 -37.56
C VAL A 150 4.06 -4.78 -36.87
N ALA A 151 2.93 -5.39 -36.52
CA ALA A 151 1.76 -4.71 -35.99
C ALA A 151 2.13 -3.73 -34.85
N LYS A 152 1.68 -2.48 -35.00
CA LYS A 152 2.06 -1.35 -34.13
C LYS A 152 1.21 -1.25 -32.87
#